data_AF-A0AAN0NIC8-F1
#
_entry.id   AF-A0AAN0NIC8-F1
#
_cell.length_a   1.000
_cell.length_b   1.000
_cell.length_c   1.000
_cell.angle_alpha   90.00
_cell.angle_beta   90.00
_cell.angle_gamma   90.00
#
_symmetry.space_group_name_H-M   'P 1'
#
loop_
_entity.id
_entity.type
_entity.pdbx_description
1 polymer ?
#
loop_
_entity_poly.entity_id
_entity_poly.type
_entity_poly.pdbx_seq_one_letter_code
_entity_poly.pdbx_strand_id
1 'polypeptide(L)'
;MATIALSAAGMALGGSIGGSVLGLSMATIGRAAGAVIGQRIDQQILGAGSGSVETGRIDRFRVTGAAEGADIQQIYGRMRVAGQVIWASQFLESSSTSGGGKGAPPTPKTTTFSYTVSLAVALCEGQISRLGRIWADGEEISPDTLNMRVYVGTDDQLPDPKISAIEGVDNTPAYRGTAYVVLEDLALGQFGNRIPQLTFEVMRAGQGAMDDALQFAQAVTLMPGAGEYALATTQLYASSAYGAQQAVNTNSPMGGSDFTVSMNAMEAALPQCGAVSLPVAWFGDDLRCGSCHISPKVVAGQTDAGTMPWVVSGQSRSDVATVAQVDGTPVAGGTPADAAVVEAIVDLKARGLDVMISPVVIMGQIAGNGLPDPYGTTEQAALPWVGRTTLSLAPGFDGSPDGTAGADAQVAAFMGQAGRSDFDIAGTTVAYTGAAENSYRRFVLHYAHLCAAAGGVSAFCIGTDLAGLTPIRGASGFPMVAALRALAADVRQILGGDARSAMQRTGPNITGCSPWGQMTRSFILIRFGPPPRLIL
;
A
#
# COMPACT_ATOMS: atom_id res chain seq x y z
N MET A 1 15.22 -10.33 -25.96
CA MET A 1 16.62 -10.85 -26.00
C MET A 1 16.70 -12.35 -25.71
N ALA A 2 15.59 -13.02 -25.40
CA ALA A 2 15.55 -14.47 -25.18
C ALA A 2 15.77 -15.26 -26.50
N THR A 3 15.33 -14.74 -27.65
CA THR A 3 15.55 -15.34 -28.98
C THR A 3 17.03 -15.58 -29.27
N ILE A 4 17.89 -14.60 -28.97
CA ILE A 4 19.33 -14.68 -29.26
C ILE A 4 20.00 -15.66 -28.28
N ALA A 5 19.65 -15.61 -27.00
CA ALA A 5 20.23 -16.49 -25.97
C ALA A 5 19.81 -17.97 -26.15
N LEU A 6 18.54 -18.25 -26.41
CA LEU A 6 18.03 -19.61 -26.57
C LEU A 6 18.36 -20.22 -27.93
N SER A 7 18.48 -19.40 -29.00
CA SER A 7 19.03 -19.89 -30.26
C SER A 7 20.52 -20.24 -30.16
N ALA A 8 21.28 -19.51 -29.34
CA ALA A 8 22.68 -19.85 -29.03
C ALA A 8 22.79 -21.13 -28.18
N ALA A 9 21.95 -21.30 -27.15
CA ALA A 9 21.90 -22.52 -26.34
C ALA A 9 21.42 -23.75 -27.14
N GLY A 10 20.41 -23.59 -27.99
CA GLY A 10 19.93 -24.61 -28.91
C GLY A 10 20.97 -25.03 -29.95
N MET A 11 21.82 -24.10 -30.40
CA MET A 11 23.01 -24.42 -31.21
C MET A 11 24.05 -25.26 -30.44
N ALA A 12 24.29 -24.94 -29.16
CA ALA A 12 25.26 -25.66 -28.34
C ALA A 12 24.83 -27.10 -28.01
N LEU A 13 23.54 -27.32 -27.75
CA LEU A 13 22.97 -28.66 -27.52
C LEU A 13 22.82 -29.47 -28.82
N GLY A 14 22.41 -28.84 -29.92
CA GLY A 14 22.31 -29.48 -31.24
C GLY A 14 23.67 -29.79 -31.89
N GLY A 15 24.75 -29.14 -31.43
CA GLY A 15 26.12 -29.40 -31.89
C GLY A 15 26.89 -30.46 -31.08
N SER A 16 26.42 -30.80 -29.86
CA SER A 16 27.13 -31.72 -28.95
C SER A 16 26.65 -33.18 -29.02
N ILE A 17 25.52 -33.46 -29.67
CA ILE A 17 25.00 -34.81 -29.91
C ILE A 17 25.12 -35.15 -31.41
N GLY A 18 26.34 -35.52 -31.82
CA GLY A 18 26.70 -36.49 -32.87
C GLY A 18 26.13 -36.35 -34.29
N GLY A 19 27.03 -36.32 -35.28
CA GLY A 19 26.68 -36.40 -36.70
C GLY A 19 25.86 -37.64 -37.11
N SER A 20 25.18 -37.47 -38.25
CA SER A 20 24.62 -38.47 -39.16
C SER A 20 23.71 -39.57 -38.58
N VAL A 21 22.40 -39.30 -38.47
CA VAL A 21 21.39 -40.38 -38.60
C VAL A 21 20.33 -40.11 -39.68
N LEU A 22 20.10 -38.88 -40.18
CA LEU A 22 19.16 -38.62 -41.29
C LEU A 22 19.57 -37.51 -42.29
N GLY A 23 20.85 -37.16 -42.39
CA GLY A 23 21.35 -36.29 -43.48
C GLY A 23 20.88 -34.82 -43.49
N LEU A 24 20.13 -34.37 -42.48
CA LEU A 24 19.75 -32.96 -42.28
C LEU A 24 20.38 -32.47 -40.95
N SER A 25 20.99 -31.28 -40.95
CA SER A 25 21.81 -30.80 -39.84
C SER A 25 20.96 -30.45 -38.60
N MET A 26 21.08 -31.23 -37.52
CA MET A 26 20.38 -31.00 -36.24
C MET A 26 20.67 -29.63 -35.61
N ALA A 27 21.80 -28.99 -35.95
CA ALA A 27 22.09 -27.62 -35.54
C ALA A 27 21.11 -26.58 -36.12
N THR A 28 20.60 -26.79 -37.34
CA THR A 28 19.58 -25.90 -37.94
C THR A 28 18.22 -26.11 -37.31
N ILE A 29 17.86 -27.36 -36.97
CA ILE A 29 16.62 -27.70 -36.26
C ILE A 29 16.65 -27.18 -34.82
N GLY A 30 17.77 -27.34 -34.09
CA GLY A 30 17.94 -26.84 -32.73
C GLY A 30 17.97 -25.31 -32.65
N ARG A 31 18.59 -24.64 -33.63
CA ARG A 31 18.54 -23.18 -33.77
C ARG A 31 17.14 -22.70 -34.13
N ALA A 32 16.42 -23.40 -35.00
CA ALA A 32 15.04 -23.08 -35.35
C ALA A 32 14.11 -23.26 -34.15
N ALA A 33 14.22 -24.37 -33.41
CA ALA A 33 13.43 -24.61 -32.20
C ALA A 33 13.75 -23.59 -31.09
N GLY A 34 15.04 -23.28 -30.86
CA GLY A 34 15.46 -22.26 -29.89
C GLY A 34 15.08 -20.83 -30.30
N ALA A 35 15.09 -20.52 -31.60
CA ALA A 35 14.59 -19.24 -32.11
C ALA A 35 13.06 -19.16 -32.02
N VAL A 36 12.33 -20.24 -32.26
CA VAL A 36 10.86 -20.29 -32.09
C VAL A 36 10.47 -20.14 -30.62
N ILE A 37 11.11 -20.85 -29.70
CA ILE A 37 10.85 -20.73 -28.25
C ILE A 37 11.26 -19.35 -27.75
N GLY A 38 12.43 -18.86 -28.15
CA GLY A 38 12.90 -17.54 -27.73
C GLY A 38 12.11 -16.39 -28.33
N GLN A 39 11.61 -16.53 -29.57
CA GLN A 39 10.68 -15.59 -30.20
C GLN A 39 9.32 -15.59 -29.49
N ARG A 40 8.85 -16.76 -29.01
CA ARG A 40 7.65 -16.84 -28.17
C ARG A 40 7.84 -16.12 -26.84
N ILE A 41 8.95 -16.33 -26.14
CA ILE A 41 9.24 -15.62 -24.88
C ILE A 41 9.38 -14.11 -25.12
N ASP A 42 10.07 -13.71 -26.18
CA ASP A 42 10.20 -12.29 -26.53
C ASP A 42 8.82 -11.69 -26.91
N GLN A 43 7.94 -12.42 -27.61
CA GLN A 43 6.56 -11.99 -27.88
C GLN A 43 5.69 -11.91 -26.62
N GLN A 44 5.82 -12.87 -25.69
CA GLN A 44 5.09 -12.90 -24.42
C GLN A 44 5.41 -11.69 -23.53
N ILE A 45 6.67 -11.24 -23.55
CA ILE A 45 7.18 -10.15 -22.69
C ILE A 45 7.08 -8.78 -23.39
N LEU A 46 7.40 -8.69 -24.69
CA LEU A 46 7.56 -7.43 -25.42
C LEU A 46 6.41 -7.12 -26.38
N GLY A 47 5.51 -8.08 -26.64
CA GLY A 47 4.49 -7.98 -27.68
C GLY A 47 5.07 -8.13 -29.10
N ALA A 48 4.18 -8.14 -30.11
CA ALA A 48 4.60 -8.12 -31.51
C ALA A 48 4.82 -6.66 -31.93
N GLY A 49 6.09 -6.24 -32.06
CA GLY A 49 6.45 -4.85 -32.35
C GLY A 49 5.65 -4.23 -33.51
N SER A 50 5.15 -3.02 -33.31
CA SER A 50 4.50 -2.21 -34.34
C SER A 50 5.51 -1.32 -35.06
N GLY A 51 5.56 -1.37 -36.39
CA GLY A 51 6.22 -0.33 -37.19
C GLY A 51 5.46 1.00 -37.07
N SER A 52 6.19 2.12 -37.10
CA SER A 52 5.61 3.46 -37.17
C SER A 52 4.77 3.61 -38.45
N VAL A 53 3.50 4.00 -38.31
CA VAL A 53 2.69 4.46 -39.45
C VAL A 53 2.87 5.97 -39.54
N GLU A 54 3.37 6.47 -40.67
CA GLU A 54 3.45 7.91 -40.93
C GLU A 54 2.05 8.53 -40.94
N THR A 55 1.93 9.69 -40.32
CA THR A 55 0.68 10.42 -40.11
C THR A 55 -0.02 10.78 -41.41
N GLY A 56 -1.24 10.26 -41.58
CA GLY A 56 -2.14 10.43 -42.71
C GLY A 56 -3.21 9.34 -42.64
N ARG A 57 -4.42 9.60 -43.16
CA ARG A 57 -5.57 8.67 -43.14
C ARG A 57 -5.14 7.21 -43.30
N ILE A 58 -5.57 6.35 -42.39
CA ILE A 58 -5.11 4.96 -42.35
C ILE A 58 -5.76 4.18 -43.50
N ASP A 59 -4.97 3.84 -44.52
CA ASP A 59 -5.43 3.04 -45.67
C ASP A 59 -5.48 1.53 -45.40
N ARG A 60 -4.86 1.04 -44.31
CA ARG A 60 -4.89 -0.38 -43.92
C ARG A 60 -4.65 -0.59 -42.44
N PHE A 61 -5.54 -1.34 -41.79
CA PHE A 61 -5.47 -1.66 -40.38
C PHE A 61 -4.75 -3.00 -40.16
N ARG A 62 -3.71 -3.00 -39.30
CA ARG A 62 -3.05 -4.22 -38.81
C ARG A 62 -3.28 -4.33 -37.31
N VAL A 63 -3.98 -5.38 -36.89
CA VAL A 63 -4.07 -5.78 -35.47
C VAL A 63 -2.86 -6.67 -35.20
N THR A 64 -1.86 -6.17 -34.49
CA THR A 64 -0.70 -6.97 -34.07
C THR A 64 -1.06 -7.83 -32.86
N GLY A 65 -0.73 -9.12 -32.90
CA GLY A 65 -1.08 -10.08 -31.84
C GLY A 65 -2.38 -10.85 -32.05
N ALA A 66 -2.97 -10.85 -33.25
CA ALA A 66 -4.07 -11.74 -33.62
C ALA A 66 -3.53 -12.86 -34.51
N ALA A 67 -3.13 -14.00 -33.91
CA ALA A 67 -2.65 -15.16 -34.65
C ALA A 67 -3.41 -16.41 -34.22
N GLU A 68 -4.15 -17.02 -35.14
CA GLU A 68 -4.72 -18.36 -34.91
C GLU A 68 -3.59 -19.40 -34.75
N GLY A 69 -3.69 -20.26 -33.73
CA GLY A 69 -2.69 -21.29 -33.42
C GLY A 69 -1.62 -20.90 -32.39
N ALA A 70 -1.70 -19.71 -31.80
CA ALA A 70 -0.92 -19.36 -30.61
C ALA A 70 -1.42 -20.11 -29.36
N ASP A 71 -0.52 -20.35 -28.41
CA ASP A 71 -0.76 -21.09 -27.17
C ASP A 71 -1.43 -20.22 -26.10
N ILE A 72 -2.38 -20.81 -25.37
CA ILE A 72 -2.97 -20.17 -24.19
C ILE A 72 -1.95 -20.25 -23.05
N GLN A 73 -1.61 -19.09 -22.50
CA GLN A 73 -0.58 -18.99 -21.46
C GLN A 73 -1.10 -19.50 -20.13
N GLN A 74 -0.25 -20.21 -19.38
CA GLN A 74 -0.47 -20.52 -17.97
C GLN A 74 0.54 -19.75 -17.13
N ILE A 75 0.04 -18.91 -16.22
CA ILE A 75 0.88 -18.07 -15.36
C ILE A 75 0.68 -18.43 -13.88
N TYR A 76 1.72 -18.25 -13.08
CA TYR A 76 1.67 -18.39 -11.63
C TYR A 76 2.51 -17.26 -11.00
N GLY A 77 2.00 -16.65 -9.94
CA GLY A 77 2.58 -15.47 -9.32
C GLY A 77 2.23 -14.18 -10.05
N ARG A 78 3.12 -13.19 -10.00
CA ARG A 78 2.97 -11.87 -10.62
C ARG A 78 3.84 -11.78 -11.88
N MET A 79 3.21 -11.73 -13.05
CA MET A 79 3.91 -11.73 -14.34
C MET A 79 3.34 -10.67 -15.29
N ARG A 80 4.21 -9.99 -16.05
CA ARG A 80 3.80 -9.10 -17.14
C ARG A 80 3.61 -9.93 -18.41
N VAL A 81 2.44 -9.83 -19.03
CA VAL A 81 2.08 -10.54 -20.27
C VAL A 81 1.47 -9.58 -21.28
N ALA A 82 1.76 -9.76 -22.57
CA ALA A 82 1.12 -8.98 -23.63
C ALA A 82 -0.34 -9.40 -23.87
N GLY A 83 -0.64 -10.68 -23.67
CA GLY A 83 -1.92 -11.25 -24.06
C GLY A 83 -2.10 -11.32 -25.58
N GLN A 84 -3.29 -11.73 -26.01
CA GLN A 84 -3.62 -11.96 -27.41
C GLN A 84 -5.00 -11.41 -27.74
N VAL A 85 -5.14 -10.70 -28.86
CA VAL A 85 -6.45 -10.20 -29.30
C VAL A 85 -7.30 -11.38 -29.77
N ILE A 86 -8.47 -11.57 -29.15
CA ILE A 86 -9.43 -12.65 -29.45
C ILE A 86 -10.72 -12.12 -30.10
N TRP A 87 -10.99 -10.82 -29.97
CA TRP A 87 -12.09 -10.15 -30.63
C TRP A 87 -11.75 -8.66 -30.81
N ALA A 88 -12.22 -8.07 -31.90
CA ALA A 88 -12.09 -6.64 -32.16
C ALA A 88 -13.30 -6.16 -32.98
N SER A 89 -13.87 -5.01 -32.58
CA SER A 89 -14.87 -4.35 -33.41
C SER A 89 -14.24 -3.75 -34.66
N GLN A 90 -15.09 -3.34 -35.61
CA GLN A 90 -14.63 -2.40 -36.64
C GLN A 90 -14.23 -1.06 -35.99
N PHE A 91 -13.28 -0.35 -36.60
CA PHE A 91 -12.91 0.99 -36.16
C PHE A 91 -14.05 1.97 -36.44
N LEU A 92 -14.37 2.80 -35.45
CA LEU A 92 -15.32 3.89 -35.55
C LEU A 92 -14.56 5.19 -35.83
N GLU A 93 -14.73 5.74 -37.03
CA GLU A 93 -14.17 7.03 -37.46
C GLU A 93 -15.13 8.17 -37.09
N SER A 94 -14.62 9.20 -36.42
CA SER A 94 -15.31 10.46 -36.17
C SER A 94 -14.50 11.62 -36.72
N SER A 95 -15.14 12.48 -37.52
CA SER A 95 -14.51 13.63 -38.16
C SER A 95 -15.10 14.94 -37.64
N SER A 96 -14.25 15.88 -37.23
CA SER A 96 -14.65 17.25 -36.89
C SER A 96 -13.99 18.25 -37.83
N THR A 97 -14.78 19.15 -38.43
CA THR A 97 -14.28 20.20 -39.32
C THR A 97 -14.40 21.55 -38.64
N SER A 98 -13.27 22.23 -38.42
CA SER A 98 -13.22 23.61 -37.93
C SER A 98 -12.73 24.55 -39.03
N GLY A 99 -13.43 25.67 -39.22
CA GLY A 99 -13.11 26.71 -40.21
C GLY A 99 -14.33 27.15 -41.02
N GLY A 100 -14.72 28.42 -40.89
CA GLY A 100 -15.85 29.02 -41.62
C GLY A 100 -16.77 29.88 -40.78
N GLY A 101 -16.27 30.97 -40.20
CA GLY A 101 -17.11 32.04 -39.63
C GLY A 101 -17.53 33.03 -40.71
N LYS A 102 -18.81 33.41 -40.76
CA LYS A 102 -19.25 34.55 -41.58
C LYS A 102 -18.63 35.83 -41.01
N GLY A 103 -17.75 36.49 -41.77
CA GLY A 103 -17.25 37.84 -41.46
C GLY A 103 -15.76 37.96 -41.12
N ALA A 104 -14.98 36.87 -41.11
CA ALA A 104 -13.53 36.90 -40.93
C ALA A 104 -12.80 36.37 -42.20
N PRO A 105 -11.49 36.69 -42.40
CA PRO A 105 -10.73 36.17 -43.53
C PRO A 105 -10.80 34.64 -43.60
N PRO A 106 -10.86 34.04 -44.80
CA PRO A 106 -11.02 32.59 -44.95
C PRO A 106 -9.87 31.84 -44.26
N THR A 107 -10.20 31.19 -43.15
CA THR A 107 -9.32 30.21 -42.51
C THR A 107 -9.42 28.89 -43.28
N PRO A 108 -8.30 28.19 -43.52
CA PRO A 108 -8.33 26.86 -44.12
C PRO A 108 -9.28 25.94 -43.34
N LYS A 109 -10.14 25.20 -44.04
CA LYS A 109 -10.93 24.14 -43.40
C LYS A 109 -10.00 23.02 -43.00
N THR A 110 -9.87 22.76 -41.70
CA THR A 110 -9.13 21.62 -41.19
C THR A 110 -10.13 20.58 -40.71
N THR A 111 -10.14 19.41 -41.36
CA THR A 111 -10.88 18.23 -40.92
C THR A 111 -9.94 17.34 -40.12
N THR A 112 -10.27 17.12 -38.85
CA THR A 112 -9.54 16.20 -37.97
C THR A 112 -10.30 14.90 -37.88
N PHE A 113 -9.63 13.78 -38.13
CA PHE A 113 -10.18 12.43 -37.96
C PHE A 113 -9.71 11.85 -36.62
N SER A 114 -10.62 11.17 -35.94
CA SER A 114 -10.38 10.44 -34.70
C SER A 114 -10.95 9.03 -34.84
N TYR A 115 -10.29 8.05 -34.22
CA TYR A 115 -10.66 6.64 -34.33
C TYR A 115 -10.82 6.03 -32.94
N THR A 116 -11.85 5.20 -32.81
CA THR A 116 -12.09 4.36 -31.63
C THR A 116 -12.25 2.90 -32.02
N VAL A 117 -11.91 1.98 -31.13
CA VAL A 117 -12.07 0.53 -31.35
C VAL A 117 -12.36 -0.16 -30.03
N SER A 118 -13.24 -1.17 -30.06
CA SER A 118 -13.43 -2.08 -28.94
C SER A 118 -12.63 -3.36 -29.17
N LEU A 119 -11.94 -3.86 -28.14
CA LEU A 119 -11.01 -4.99 -28.24
C LEU A 119 -11.22 -5.95 -27.07
N ALA A 120 -11.03 -7.25 -27.29
CA ALA A 120 -10.89 -8.24 -26.24
C ALA A 120 -9.50 -8.90 -26.33
N VAL A 121 -8.79 -8.93 -25.20
CA VAL A 121 -7.42 -9.45 -25.09
C VAL A 121 -7.40 -10.60 -24.07
N ALA A 122 -7.17 -11.82 -24.54
CA ALA A 122 -6.92 -12.99 -23.68
C ALA A 122 -5.55 -12.89 -23.03
N LEU A 123 -5.46 -13.19 -21.73
CA LEU A 123 -4.22 -13.06 -20.96
C LEU A 123 -3.61 -14.42 -20.62
N CYS A 124 -4.42 -15.30 -20.03
CA CYS A 124 -4.00 -16.62 -19.59
C CYS A 124 -5.21 -17.53 -19.30
N GLU A 125 -4.94 -18.83 -19.20
CA GLU A 125 -5.88 -19.83 -18.72
C GLU A 125 -6.07 -19.76 -17.19
N GLY A 126 -7.30 -20.04 -16.77
CA GLY A 126 -7.72 -20.20 -15.38
C GLY A 126 -7.99 -18.89 -14.66
N GLN A 127 -8.53 -19.03 -13.44
CA GLN A 127 -8.88 -17.88 -12.62
C GLN A 127 -7.64 -17.11 -12.16
N ILE A 128 -7.59 -15.81 -12.48
CA ILE A 128 -6.61 -14.86 -11.93
C ILE A 128 -7.13 -14.21 -10.65
N SER A 129 -6.21 -13.76 -9.80
CA SER A 129 -6.55 -13.03 -8.58
C SER A 129 -6.91 -11.57 -8.90
N ARG A 130 -6.07 -10.90 -9.72
CA ARG A 130 -6.32 -9.53 -10.19
C ARG A 130 -5.40 -9.16 -11.35
N LEU A 131 -5.71 -8.01 -11.98
CA LEU A 131 -4.75 -7.24 -12.75
C LEU A 131 -4.09 -6.17 -11.89
N GLY A 132 -2.80 -5.96 -12.12
CA GLY A 132 -2.01 -4.87 -11.57
C GLY A 132 -1.85 -3.75 -12.58
N ARG A 133 -0.60 -3.36 -12.81
CA ARG A 133 -0.22 -2.30 -13.73
C ARG A 133 -0.48 -2.67 -15.19
N ILE A 134 -0.77 -1.66 -16.00
CA ILE A 134 -1.00 -1.77 -17.44
C ILE A 134 -0.04 -0.83 -18.15
N TRP A 135 0.52 -1.28 -19.25
CA TRP A 135 1.37 -0.45 -20.10
C TRP A 135 0.87 -0.45 -21.53
N ALA A 136 0.86 0.73 -22.15
CA ALA A 136 0.67 0.91 -23.58
C ALA A 136 1.98 1.39 -24.19
N ASP A 137 2.50 0.66 -25.17
CA ASP A 137 3.75 0.98 -25.88
C ASP A 137 4.97 1.19 -24.96
N GLY A 138 4.95 0.54 -23.80
CA GLY A 138 6.02 0.61 -22.79
C GLY A 138 5.79 1.64 -21.68
N GLU A 139 4.85 2.57 -21.85
CA GLU A 139 4.49 3.58 -20.84
C GLU A 139 3.37 3.07 -19.93
N GLU A 140 3.51 3.28 -18.61
CA GLU A 140 2.50 2.85 -17.64
C GLU A 140 1.30 3.79 -17.70
N ILE A 141 0.10 3.22 -17.77
CA ILE A 141 -1.15 3.96 -17.89
C ILE A 141 -2.16 3.50 -16.83
N SER A 142 -3.01 4.42 -16.38
CA SER A 142 -4.06 4.09 -15.42
C SER A 142 -5.18 3.28 -16.10
N PRO A 143 -5.65 2.18 -15.48
CA PRO A 143 -6.80 1.41 -15.95
C PRO A 143 -8.08 2.25 -16.13
N ASP A 144 -8.27 3.30 -15.34
CA ASP A 144 -9.47 4.16 -15.39
C ASP A 144 -9.58 4.94 -16.71
N THR A 145 -8.46 5.11 -17.42
CA THR A 145 -8.43 5.77 -18.74
C THR A 145 -8.83 4.86 -19.89
N LEU A 146 -8.93 3.55 -19.65
CA LEU A 146 -9.06 2.53 -20.70
C LEU A 146 -10.49 2.03 -20.91
N ASN A 147 -11.47 2.48 -20.12
CA ASN A 147 -12.86 1.99 -20.14
C ASN A 147 -12.91 0.46 -20.28
N MET A 148 -12.24 -0.23 -19.36
CA MET A 148 -11.98 -1.65 -19.46
C MET A 148 -12.82 -2.48 -18.49
N ARG A 149 -13.13 -3.71 -18.91
CA ARG A 149 -13.73 -4.76 -18.07
C ARG A 149 -12.80 -5.95 -17.99
N VAL A 150 -12.57 -6.44 -16.79
CA VAL A 150 -11.73 -7.62 -16.53
C VAL A 150 -12.63 -8.81 -16.29
N TYR A 151 -12.37 -9.89 -17.03
CA TYR A 151 -12.94 -11.21 -16.80
C TYR A 151 -11.84 -12.06 -16.22
N VAL A 152 -12.04 -12.52 -14.98
CA VAL A 152 -10.98 -13.18 -14.23
C VAL A 152 -10.74 -14.63 -14.66
N GLY A 153 -11.57 -15.19 -15.57
CA GLY A 153 -11.41 -16.56 -16.06
C GLY A 153 -12.10 -17.60 -15.19
N THR A 154 -13.21 -17.27 -14.54
CA THR A 154 -14.03 -18.28 -13.85
C THR A 154 -14.81 -19.14 -14.84
N ASP A 155 -15.24 -20.31 -14.39
CA ASP A 155 -16.07 -21.23 -15.19
C ASP A 155 -17.52 -20.74 -15.35
N ASP A 156 -17.96 -19.81 -14.50
CA ASP A 156 -19.32 -19.26 -14.48
C ASP A 156 -19.44 -17.86 -15.10
N GLN A 157 -18.34 -17.28 -15.59
CA GLN A 157 -18.38 -15.95 -16.20
C GLN A 157 -19.34 -15.91 -17.41
N LEU A 158 -19.95 -14.73 -17.60
CA LEU A 158 -20.94 -14.47 -18.63
C LEU A 158 -20.31 -13.79 -19.86
N PRO A 159 -20.95 -13.89 -21.04
CA PRO A 159 -20.57 -13.13 -22.23
C PRO A 159 -20.46 -11.62 -21.97
N ASP A 160 -19.49 -10.95 -22.60
CA ASP A 160 -19.35 -9.50 -22.46
C ASP A 160 -20.50 -8.76 -23.14
N PRO A 161 -21.09 -7.74 -22.48
CA PRO A 161 -22.24 -7.02 -23.03
C PRO A 161 -21.93 -6.18 -24.27
N LYS A 162 -20.72 -5.62 -24.40
CA LYS A 162 -20.34 -4.84 -25.59
C LYS A 162 -20.10 -5.74 -26.79
N ILE A 163 -19.45 -6.89 -26.58
CA ILE A 163 -19.32 -7.91 -27.63
C ILE A 163 -20.72 -8.41 -28.03
N SER A 164 -21.57 -8.73 -27.05
CA SER A 164 -22.95 -9.18 -27.27
C SER A 164 -23.81 -8.16 -28.00
N ALA A 165 -23.60 -6.86 -27.76
CA ALA A 165 -24.32 -5.80 -28.46
C ALA A 165 -23.96 -5.72 -29.95
N ILE A 166 -22.74 -6.14 -30.32
CA ILE A 166 -22.25 -6.09 -31.71
C ILE A 166 -22.52 -7.41 -32.44
N GLU A 167 -22.17 -8.55 -31.83
CA GLU A 167 -22.23 -9.87 -32.46
C GLU A 167 -23.58 -10.58 -32.24
N GLY A 168 -24.36 -10.14 -31.25
CA GLY A 168 -25.57 -10.79 -30.78
C GLY A 168 -25.30 -11.79 -29.64
N VAL A 169 -26.28 -11.95 -28.75
CA VAL A 169 -26.18 -12.78 -27.54
C VAL A 169 -25.85 -14.24 -27.87
N ASP A 170 -26.48 -14.80 -28.92
CA ASP A 170 -26.31 -16.21 -29.30
C ASP A 170 -24.93 -16.49 -29.93
N ASN A 171 -24.24 -15.46 -30.42
CA ASN A 171 -22.94 -15.58 -31.09
C ASN A 171 -21.76 -15.14 -30.20
N THR A 172 -22.03 -14.70 -28.97
CA THR A 172 -20.99 -14.16 -28.10
C THR A 172 -20.48 -15.22 -27.13
N PRO A 173 -19.22 -15.68 -27.28
CA PRO A 173 -18.63 -16.61 -26.33
C PRO A 173 -18.40 -15.95 -24.97
N ALA A 174 -18.56 -16.74 -23.90
CA ALA A 174 -18.24 -16.32 -22.53
C ALA A 174 -16.76 -16.51 -22.16
N TYR A 175 -15.97 -17.14 -23.03
CA TYR A 175 -14.54 -17.46 -22.81
C TYR A 175 -14.23 -18.09 -21.43
N ARG A 176 -15.13 -18.91 -20.89
CA ARG A 176 -15.02 -19.54 -19.56
C ARG A 176 -13.68 -20.24 -19.38
N GLY A 177 -13.10 -20.10 -18.19
CA GLY A 177 -11.77 -20.64 -17.90
C GLY A 177 -10.62 -19.87 -18.55
N THR A 178 -10.87 -18.74 -19.22
CA THR A 178 -9.82 -17.85 -19.76
C THR A 178 -9.99 -16.46 -19.17
N ALA A 179 -8.92 -15.94 -18.56
CA ALA A 179 -8.88 -14.55 -18.12
C ALA A 179 -8.64 -13.63 -19.33
N TYR A 180 -9.50 -12.64 -19.51
CA TYR A 180 -9.42 -11.69 -20.61
C TYR A 180 -9.87 -10.29 -20.22
N VAL A 181 -9.48 -9.30 -20.99
CA VAL A 181 -9.85 -7.90 -20.79
C VAL A 181 -10.59 -7.41 -22.02
N VAL A 182 -11.71 -6.72 -21.81
CA VAL A 182 -12.41 -5.97 -22.85
C VAL A 182 -12.11 -4.49 -22.67
N LEU A 183 -11.64 -3.84 -23.72
CA LEU A 183 -11.46 -2.40 -23.83
C LEU A 183 -12.60 -1.88 -24.69
N GLU A 184 -13.43 -0.98 -24.14
CA GLU A 184 -14.56 -0.43 -24.86
C GLU A 184 -14.27 0.96 -25.41
N ASP A 185 -14.43 1.11 -26.73
CA ASP A 185 -14.29 2.37 -27.46
C ASP A 185 -12.96 3.10 -27.18
N LEU A 186 -11.86 2.33 -27.15
CA LEU A 186 -10.50 2.82 -26.92
C LEU A 186 -10.13 3.90 -27.94
N ALA A 187 -9.89 5.12 -27.45
CA ALA A 187 -9.47 6.24 -28.28
C ALA A 187 -8.03 6.07 -28.76
N LEU A 188 -7.83 6.06 -30.08
CA LEU A 188 -6.52 5.79 -30.69
C LEU A 188 -5.69 7.05 -30.96
N GLY A 189 -6.28 8.24 -30.84
CA GLY A 189 -5.59 9.50 -31.11
C GLY A 189 -4.28 9.66 -30.33
N GLN A 190 -4.31 9.30 -29.04
CA GLN A 190 -3.13 9.34 -28.17
C GLN A 190 -2.05 8.31 -28.54
N PHE A 191 -2.40 7.28 -29.31
CA PHE A 191 -1.50 6.22 -29.77
C PHE A 191 -1.12 6.38 -31.25
N GLY A 192 -1.26 7.59 -31.81
CA GLY A 192 -0.96 7.83 -33.23
C GLY A 192 -1.94 7.14 -34.19
N ASN A 193 -3.19 6.97 -33.77
CA ASN A 193 -4.28 6.29 -34.48
C ASN A 193 -4.05 4.80 -34.80
N ARG A 194 -3.11 4.14 -34.10
CA ARG A 194 -2.96 2.68 -34.16
C ARG A 194 -3.37 2.04 -32.84
N ILE A 195 -3.61 0.73 -32.87
CA ILE A 195 -3.77 -0.05 -31.65
C ILE A 195 -2.42 -0.07 -30.91
N PRO A 196 -2.37 0.33 -29.61
CA PRO A 196 -1.16 0.25 -28.82
C PRO A 196 -0.74 -1.19 -28.52
N GLN A 197 0.55 -1.43 -28.32
CA GLN A 197 1.02 -2.68 -27.71
C GLN A 197 0.70 -2.63 -26.22
N LEU A 198 -0.36 -3.35 -25.84
CA LEU A 198 -0.77 -3.46 -24.45
C LEU A 198 -0.05 -4.63 -23.77
N THR A 199 0.36 -4.40 -22.54
CA THR A 199 0.87 -5.46 -21.66
C THR A 199 0.29 -5.24 -20.26
N PHE A 200 0.04 -6.33 -19.56
CA PHE A 200 -0.71 -6.37 -18.31
C PHE A 200 0.10 -7.11 -17.25
N GLU A 201 0.19 -6.56 -16.05
CA GLU A 201 0.65 -7.28 -14.87
C GLU A 201 -0.49 -8.15 -14.37
N VAL A 202 -0.31 -9.46 -14.44
CA VAL A 202 -1.33 -10.43 -14.04
C VAL A 202 -0.86 -11.17 -12.80
N MET A 203 -1.72 -11.22 -11.79
CA MET A 203 -1.50 -11.97 -10.57
C MET A 203 -2.38 -13.21 -10.58
N ARG A 204 -1.78 -14.40 -10.55
CA ARG A 204 -2.48 -15.67 -10.46
C ARG A 204 -1.89 -16.53 -9.36
N ALA A 205 -2.71 -16.92 -8.39
CA ALA A 205 -2.29 -17.82 -7.32
C ALA A 205 -1.88 -19.21 -7.86
N GLY A 206 -0.98 -19.88 -7.14
CA GLY A 206 -0.68 -21.30 -7.38
C GLY A 206 -1.93 -22.16 -7.18
N GLN A 207 -2.17 -23.14 -8.06
CA GLN A 207 -3.33 -24.05 -7.98
C GLN A 207 -3.11 -25.26 -7.03
N GLY A 208 -2.02 -25.29 -6.27
CA GLY A 208 -1.67 -26.37 -5.34
C GLY A 208 -2.03 -26.07 -3.88
N ALA A 209 -2.59 -27.06 -3.18
CA ALA A 209 -3.18 -26.93 -1.85
C ALA A 209 -2.22 -26.65 -0.67
N MET A 210 -0.90 -26.57 -0.89
CA MET A 210 0.09 -26.61 0.21
C MET A 210 1.09 -25.46 0.31
N ASP A 211 1.23 -24.56 -0.68
CA ASP A 211 2.48 -23.80 -0.78
C ASP A 211 2.40 -22.27 -0.67
N ASP A 212 1.24 -21.69 -0.36
CA ASP A 212 1.15 -20.23 -0.30
C ASP A 212 0.82 -19.73 1.12
N ALA A 213 1.86 -19.48 1.92
CA ALA A 213 1.73 -18.89 3.25
C ALA A 213 0.90 -17.59 3.24
N LEU A 214 0.86 -16.89 2.10
CA LEU A 214 0.04 -15.69 1.90
C LEU A 214 -1.47 -16.00 1.82
N GLN A 215 -1.87 -17.18 1.33
CA GLN A 215 -3.28 -17.59 1.32
C GLN A 215 -3.82 -17.86 2.73
N PHE A 216 -2.96 -18.06 3.72
CA PHE A 216 -3.36 -18.25 5.12
C PHE A 216 -3.14 -17.01 5.99
N ALA A 217 -2.64 -15.91 5.43
CA ALA A 217 -2.44 -14.69 6.18
C ALA A 217 -3.81 -14.10 6.58
N GLN A 218 -4.15 -14.23 7.87
CA GLN A 218 -5.43 -13.75 8.40
C GLN A 218 -5.40 -12.28 8.85
N ALA A 219 -4.21 -11.71 9.00
CA ALA A 219 -4.04 -10.34 9.42
C ALA A 219 -2.76 -9.71 8.86
N VAL A 220 -2.81 -8.39 8.65
CA VAL A 220 -1.65 -7.59 8.25
C VAL A 220 -1.44 -6.40 9.18
N THR A 221 -0.20 -5.94 9.31
CA THR A 221 0.09 -4.61 9.87
C THR A 221 0.33 -3.66 8.71
N LEU A 222 -0.59 -2.72 8.50
CA LEU A 222 -0.43 -1.69 7.48
C LEU A 222 0.56 -0.66 8.00
N MET A 223 1.77 -0.61 7.48
CA MET A 223 2.74 0.43 7.86
C MET A 223 2.61 1.59 6.87
N PRO A 224 1.96 2.72 7.23
CA PRO A 224 1.72 3.81 6.27
C PRO A 224 3.00 4.53 5.81
N GLY A 225 4.17 4.19 6.37
CA GLY A 225 5.26 5.15 6.53
C GLY A 225 4.77 6.29 7.44
N ALA A 226 5.66 6.99 8.15
CA ALA A 226 5.19 8.19 8.84
C ALA A 226 4.83 9.22 7.74
N GLY A 227 3.56 9.34 7.38
CA GLY A 227 3.09 10.16 6.26
C GLY A 227 1.80 10.84 6.66
N GLU A 228 1.80 12.17 6.63
CA GLU A 228 0.73 13.01 7.18
C GLU A 228 -0.65 12.72 6.58
N TYR A 229 -0.68 12.30 5.31
CA TYR A 229 -1.91 11.99 4.56
C TYR A 229 -1.94 10.55 4.01
N ALA A 230 -1.00 9.70 4.41
CA ALA A 230 -0.82 8.37 3.83
C ALA A 230 -2.00 7.40 4.11
N LEU A 231 -2.80 7.68 5.15
CA LEU A 231 -3.98 6.91 5.50
C LEU A 231 -5.28 7.42 4.84
N ALA A 232 -5.23 8.57 4.15
CA ALA A 232 -6.43 9.12 3.52
C ALA A 232 -6.83 8.26 2.31
N THR A 233 -8.12 7.97 2.24
CA THR A 233 -8.78 7.25 1.14
C THR A 233 -9.12 8.20 0.01
N THR A 234 -9.35 9.48 0.33
CA THR A 234 -9.55 10.56 -0.63
C THR A 234 -8.24 10.95 -1.28
N GLN A 235 -8.24 11.20 -2.60
CA GLN A 235 -7.08 11.78 -3.27
C GLN A 235 -6.95 13.25 -2.90
N LEU A 236 -5.80 13.62 -2.34
CA LEU A 236 -5.54 14.93 -1.77
C LEU A 236 -4.50 15.68 -2.58
N TYR A 237 -4.70 17.00 -2.67
CA TYR A 237 -3.81 17.90 -3.38
C TYR A 237 -3.36 19.03 -2.45
N ALA A 238 -2.07 19.32 -2.46
CA ALA A 238 -1.50 20.53 -1.88
C ALA A 238 -1.12 21.52 -2.99
N SER A 239 -1.23 22.80 -2.66
CA SER A 239 -0.89 23.89 -3.57
C SER A 239 0.24 24.70 -2.97
N SER A 240 1.42 24.64 -3.59
CA SER A 240 2.57 25.45 -3.22
C SER A 240 2.53 26.86 -3.84
N ALA A 241 1.68 27.09 -4.85
CA ALA A 241 1.49 28.35 -5.53
C ALA A 241 0.15 28.40 -6.28
N TYR A 242 -0.36 29.61 -6.56
CA TYR A 242 -1.62 29.80 -7.30
C TYR A 242 -1.61 29.04 -8.65
N GLY A 243 -2.59 28.15 -8.83
CA GLY A 243 -2.75 27.33 -10.04
C GLY A 243 -1.91 26.05 -10.07
N ALA A 244 -1.01 25.81 -9.10
CA ALA A 244 -0.31 24.54 -8.95
C ALA A 244 -1.10 23.58 -8.05
N GLN A 245 -1.32 22.35 -8.50
CA GLN A 245 -1.82 21.26 -7.67
C GLN A 245 -0.88 20.08 -7.76
N GLN A 246 -0.40 19.63 -6.61
CA GLN A 246 0.42 18.44 -6.48
C GLN A 246 -0.33 17.43 -5.61
N ALA A 247 -0.51 16.21 -6.13
CA ALA A 247 -1.07 15.13 -5.33
C ALA A 247 -0.11 14.78 -4.18
N VAL A 248 -0.63 14.69 -2.96
CA VAL A 248 0.19 14.42 -1.76
C VAL A 248 0.14 12.97 -1.29
N ASN A 249 -0.86 12.21 -1.74
CA ASN A 249 -1.06 10.80 -1.43
C ASN A 249 -1.42 9.97 -2.66
N THR A 250 -0.85 10.34 -3.82
CA THR A 250 -0.92 9.55 -5.06
C THR A 250 0.48 9.46 -5.64
N ASN A 251 1.15 8.36 -5.31
CA ASN A 251 2.50 8.05 -5.80
C ASN A 251 2.48 6.92 -6.84
N SER A 252 1.33 6.27 -7.04
CA SER A 252 1.15 5.24 -8.07
C SER A 252 0.53 5.79 -9.36
N PRO A 253 1.01 5.38 -10.55
CA PRO A 253 0.36 5.65 -11.83
C PRO A 253 -1.04 5.01 -11.95
N MET A 254 -1.41 4.08 -11.06
CA MET A 254 -2.74 3.50 -11.01
C MET A 254 -3.83 4.56 -10.75
N GLY A 255 -3.49 5.70 -10.16
CA GLY A 255 -4.45 6.73 -9.76
C GLY A 255 -5.11 6.44 -8.41
N GLY A 256 -5.93 7.38 -7.93
CA GLY A 256 -6.53 7.30 -6.60
C GLY A 256 -5.54 7.57 -5.45
N SER A 257 -5.97 7.32 -4.21
CA SER A 257 -5.09 7.43 -3.04
C SER A 257 -4.23 6.17 -2.88
N ASP A 258 -3.01 6.35 -2.35
CA ASP A 258 -2.07 5.26 -2.08
C ASP A 258 -2.67 4.22 -1.12
N PHE A 259 -3.50 4.66 -0.16
CA PHE A 259 -4.21 3.78 0.77
C PHE A 259 -5.16 2.85 0.02
N THR A 260 -6.09 3.41 -0.76
CA THR A 260 -7.10 2.63 -1.49
C THR A 260 -6.44 1.65 -2.47
N VAL A 261 -5.42 2.09 -3.21
CA VAL A 261 -4.67 1.22 -4.13
C VAL A 261 -4.00 0.06 -3.39
N SER A 262 -3.38 0.34 -2.23
CA SER A 262 -2.71 -0.67 -1.42
C SER A 262 -3.69 -1.66 -0.81
N MET A 263 -4.84 -1.20 -0.33
CA MET A 263 -5.88 -2.05 0.25
C MET A 263 -6.53 -2.96 -0.80
N ASN A 264 -6.84 -2.44 -1.99
CA ASN A 264 -7.32 -3.24 -3.11
C ASN A 264 -6.31 -4.32 -3.52
N ALA A 265 -5.01 -4.00 -3.47
CA ALA A 265 -3.95 -4.98 -3.74
C ALA A 265 -3.86 -6.04 -2.64
N MET A 266 -4.02 -5.65 -1.38
CA MET A 266 -3.98 -6.54 -0.22
C MET A 266 -5.13 -7.56 -0.28
N GLU A 267 -6.37 -7.14 -0.46
CA GLU A 267 -7.54 -8.03 -0.49
C GLU A 267 -7.45 -9.07 -1.62
N ALA A 268 -6.97 -8.64 -2.78
CA ALA A 268 -6.78 -9.53 -3.91
C ALA A 268 -5.61 -10.52 -3.72
N ALA A 269 -4.59 -10.15 -2.94
CA ALA A 269 -3.44 -11.00 -2.65
C ALA A 269 -3.68 -11.94 -1.46
N LEU A 270 -4.46 -11.50 -0.47
CA LEU A 270 -4.67 -12.17 0.82
C LEU A 270 -6.16 -12.39 1.06
N PRO A 271 -6.81 -13.33 0.34
CA PRO A 271 -8.27 -13.51 0.40
C PRO A 271 -8.79 -13.99 1.76
N GLN A 272 -7.91 -14.50 2.63
CA GLN A 272 -8.25 -14.90 4.01
C GLN A 272 -7.92 -13.81 5.04
N CYS A 273 -7.39 -12.66 4.61
CA CYS A 273 -7.10 -11.55 5.52
C CYS A 273 -8.40 -10.94 6.01
N GLY A 274 -8.68 -11.14 7.29
CA GLY A 274 -9.86 -10.59 7.95
C GLY A 274 -9.54 -9.43 8.89
N ALA A 275 -8.27 -9.08 9.09
CA ALA A 275 -7.88 -8.07 10.07
C ALA A 275 -6.69 -7.19 9.66
N VAL A 276 -6.72 -5.92 10.06
CA VAL A 276 -5.67 -4.95 9.79
C VAL A 276 -5.28 -4.21 11.07
N SER A 277 -3.99 -4.23 11.41
CA SER A 277 -3.40 -3.36 12.42
C SER A 277 -2.86 -2.08 11.79
N LEU A 278 -3.32 -0.92 12.27
CA LEU A 278 -2.88 0.42 11.85
C LEU A 278 -2.05 1.07 12.96
N PRO A 279 -0.71 1.09 12.84
CA PRO A 279 0.15 1.87 13.68
C PRO A 279 0.02 3.36 13.35
N VAL A 280 -0.22 4.18 14.38
CA VAL A 280 -0.31 5.64 14.30
C VAL A 280 0.72 6.27 15.24
N ALA A 281 1.54 7.17 14.72
CA ALA A 281 2.79 7.56 15.39
C ALA A 281 2.80 8.99 15.91
N TRP A 282 3.15 9.15 17.18
CA TRP A 282 3.63 10.42 17.78
C TRP A 282 5.12 10.28 18.11
N PHE A 283 5.76 11.39 18.47
CA PHE A 283 7.21 11.46 18.65
C PHE A 283 7.59 11.71 20.10
N GLY A 284 8.52 10.89 20.60
CA GLY A 284 9.20 11.09 21.88
C GLY A 284 10.53 11.81 21.68
N ASP A 285 10.92 12.65 22.63
CA ASP A 285 12.14 13.48 22.56
C ASP A 285 13.27 13.07 23.52
N ASP A 286 13.01 12.22 24.52
CA ASP A 286 14.00 11.79 25.53
C ASP A 286 13.80 10.31 25.95
N LEU A 287 14.87 9.56 26.19
CA LEU A 287 14.80 8.20 26.76
C LEU A 287 14.55 8.19 28.28
N ARG A 288 14.64 9.33 28.96
CA ARG A 288 14.37 9.44 30.40
C ARG A 288 12.90 9.79 30.57
N CYS A 289 12.11 8.85 31.06
CA CYS A 289 10.65 8.94 31.13
C CYS A 289 10.15 10.18 31.88
N GLY A 290 10.84 10.61 32.94
CA GLY A 290 10.51 11.85 33.67
C GLY A 290 10.75 13.16 32.90
N SER A 291 11.41 13.11 31.74
CA SER A 291 11.70 14.26 30.87
C SER A 291 11.27 14.03 29.41
N CYS A 292 10.63 12.90 29.13
CA CYS A 292 10.18 12.52 27.80
C CYS A 292 8.82 13.14 27.52
N HIS A 293 8.74 13.96 26.48
CA HIS A 293 7.50 14.53 25.98
C HIS A 293 7.08 13.82 24.70
N ILE A 294 5.79 13.51 24.60
CA ILE A 294 5.20 12.83 23.45
C ILE A 294 4.20 13.75 22.78
N SER A 295 4.47 14.09 21.52
CA SER A 295 3.62 15.01 20.75
C SER A 295 3.54 14.60 19.27
N PRO A 296 2.49 15.00 18.54
CA PRO A 296 2.50 14.88 17.10
C PRO A 296 3.57 15.82 16.50
N LYS A 297 4.05 15.48 15.30
CA LYS A 297 4.99 16.32 14.54
C LYS A 297 4.68 16.30 13.05
N VAL A 298 5.14 17.34 12.36
CA VAL A 298 4.96 17.54 10.92
C VAL A 298 6.30 17.57 10.19
N VAL A 299 6.30 17.29 8.89
CA VAL A 299 7.48 17.45 8.04
C VAL A 299 7.65 18.93 7.70
N ALA A 300 8.86 19.45 7.90
CA ALA A 300 9.16 20.83 7.57
C ALA A 300 9.02 21.10 6.06
N GLY A 301 8.47 22.26 5.71
CA GLY A 301 8.32 22.70 4.32
C GLY A 301 7.15 22.07 3.56
N GLN A 302 6.35 21.20 4.19
CA GLN A 302 5.11 20.70 3.59
C GLN A 302 3.95 21.69 3.77
N THR A 303 3.07 21.73 2.77
CA THR A 303 1.83 22.51 2.80
C THR A 303 0.65 21.59 3.03
N ASP A 304 -0.39 22.10 3.70
CA ASP A 304 -1.60 21.35 3.94
C ASP A 304 -2.34 20.99 2.65
N ALA A 305 -3.00 19.84 2.67
CA ALA A 305 -3.93 19.47 1.62
C ALA A 305 -5.15 20.38 1.67
N GLY A 306 -5.57 20.93 0.54
CA GLY A 306 -6.61 21.97 0.49
C GLY A 306 -7.96 21.51 1.08
N THR A 307 -8.32 20.25 0.87
CA THR A 307 -9.59 19.65 1.34
C THR A 307 -9.47 18.92 2.68
N MET A 308 -8.25 18.72 3.18
CA MET A 308 -7.97 18.07 4.46
C MET A 308 -6.78 18.76 5.14
N PRO A 309 -6.99 19.92 5.79
CA PRO A 309 -5.94 20.56 6.56
C PRO A 309 -5.36 19.62 7.62
N TRP A 310 -4.06 19.72 7.89
CA TRP A 310 -3.43 18.84 8.87
C TRP A 310 -3.84 19.29 10.28
N VAL A 311 -4.53 18.40 10.99
CA VAL A 311 -4.92 18.59 12.38
C VAL A 311 -4.77 17.27 13.13
N VAL A 312 -4.17 17.33 14.32
CA VAL A 312 -4.08 16.19 15.26
C VAL A 312 -4.35 16.64 16.68
N SER A 313 -5.33 16.03 17.35
CA SER A 313 -5.71 16.37 18.73
C SER A 313 -6.05 17.85 18.91
N GLY A 314 -6.68 18.46 17.89
CA GLY A 314 -7.03 19.88 17.86
C GLY A 314 -5.86 20.84 17.59
N GLN A 315 -4.64 20.34 17.36
CA GLN A 315 -3.47 21.15 17.02
C GLN A 315 -3.30 21.21 15.51
N SER A 316 -3.07 22.41 14.99
CA SER A 316 -2.75 22.65 13.59
C SER A 316 -1.25 22.47 13.30
N ARG A 317 -0.86 22.47 12.02
CA ARG A 317 0.55 22.35 11.60
C ARG A 317 1.46 23.38 12.29
N SER A 318 0.98 24.61 12.49
CA SER A 318 1.79 25.68 13.09
C SER A 318 1.98 25.54 14.60
N ASP A 319 1.17 24.70 15.26
CA ASP A 319 1.20 24.54 16.72
C ASP A 319 2.20 23.48 17.16
N VAL A 320 2.72 22.69 16.23
CA VAL A 320 3.53 21.50 16.52
C VAL A 320 4.95 21.60 15.97
N ALA A 321 5.86 20.89 16.63
CA ALA A 321 7.25 20.82 16.18
C ALA A 321 7.38 20.02 14.88
N THR A 322 8.46 20.28 14.14
CA THR A 322 8.80 19.51 12.96
C THR A 322 9.59 18.25 13.33
N VAL A 323 9.50 17.23 12.48
CA VAL A 323 10.35 16.05 12.54
C VAL A 323 11.80 16.46 12.29
N ALA A 324 12.73 15.83 13.01
CA ALA A 324 14.17 16.10 12.88
C ALA A 324 14.65 15.83 11.45
N GLN A 325 15.71 16.53 11.04
CA GLN A 325 16.31 16.41 9.72
C GLN A 325 17.80 16.08 9.83
N VAL A 326 18.29 15.28 8.89
CA VAL A 326 19.73 15.05 8.64
C VAL A 326 19.99 15.47 7.20
N ASP A 327 20.93 16.39 7.00
CA ASP A 327 21.27 16.95 5.68
C ASP A 327 20.05 17.48 4.90
N GLY A 328 19.13 18.15 5.61
CA GLY A 328 17.89 18.71 5.03
C GLY A 328 16.81 17.67 4.70
N THR A 329 17.07 16.38 4.95
CA THR A 329 16.12 15.29 4.72
C THR A 329 15.45 14.90 6.05
N PRO A 330 14.11 14.83 6.12
CA PRO A 330 13.42 14.40 7.33
C PRO A 330 13.74 12.93 7.65
N VAL A 331 14.03 12.65 8.92
CA VAL A 331 14.43 11.29 9.39
C VAL A 331 13.28 10.29 9.42
N ALA A 332 12.06 10.80 9.45
CA ALA A 332 10.79 10.11 9.29
C ALA A 332 9.81 11.14 8.71
N GLY A 333 8.67 10.74 8.14
CA GLY A 333 7.62 11.73 7.88
C GLY A 333 6.76 11.99 9.12
N GLY A 334 5.67 12.75 8.94
CA GLY A 334 4.89 13.29 10.05
C GLY A 334 3.85 12.34 10.62
N THR A 335 3.21 12.77 11.71
CA THR A 335 2.04 12.11 12.28
C THR A 335 0.88 12.17 11.29
N PRO A 336 0.16 11.05 11.03
CA PRO A 336 -1.04 11.08 10.19
C PRO A 336 -2.11 12.03 10.75
N ALA A 337 -2.72 12.83 9.88
CA ALA A 337 -3.84 13.70 10.25
C ALA A 337 -5.01 12.87 10.79
N ASP A 338 -5.74 13.40 11.76
CA ASP A 338 -6.87 12.69 12.39
C ASP A 338 -7.93 12.29 11.37
N ALA A 339 -8.23 13.18 10.41
CA ALA A 339 -9.18 12.92 9.33
C ALA A 339 -8.75 11.73 8.43
N ALA A 340 -7.45 11.60 8.13
CA ALA A 340 -6.92 10.48 7.35
C ALA A 340 -7.04 9.16 8.13
N VAL A 341 -6.81 9.17 9.45
CA VAL A 341 -7.01 8.00 10.31
C VAL A 341 -8.47 7.58 10.35
N VAL A 342 -9.40 8.54 10.45
CA VAL A 342 -10.84 8.27 10.41
C VAL A 342 -11.26 7.65 9.08
N GLU A 343 -10.84 8.23 7.95
CA GLU A 343 -11.11 7.67 6.62
C GLU A 343 -10.65 6.22 6.50
N ALA A 344 -9.42 5.92 6.94
CA ALA A 344 -8.89 4.56 6.94
C ALA A 344 -9.74 3.59 7.78
N ILE A 345 -10.13 3.97 9.00
CA ILE A 345 -10.97 3.11 9.86
C ILE A 345 -12.32 2.83 9.19
N VAL A 346 -12.94 3.86 8.62
CA VAL A 346 -14.25 3.73 7.96
C VAL A 346 -14.17 2.83 6.73
N ASP A 347 -13.17 3.03 5.86
CA ASP A 347 -12.99 2.23 4.66
C ASP A 347 -12.67 0.76 4.99
N LEU A 348 -11.78 0.50 5.94
CA LEU A 348 -11.46 -0.87 6.36
C LEU A 348 -12.68 -1.62 6.90
N LYS A 349 -13.54 -0.93 7.67
CA LYS A 349 -14.78 -1.53 8.15
C LYS A 349 -15.80 -1.73 7.03
N ALA A 350 -15.86 -0.82 6.05
CA ALA A 350 -16.71 -0.99 4.87
C ALA A 350 -16.29 -2.21 4.02
N ARG A 351 -15.00 -2.54 4.02
CA ARG A 351 -14.44 -3.79 3.45
C ARG A 351 -14.73 -5.05 4.28
N GLY A 352 -15.29 -4.91 5.48
CA GLY A 352 -15.56 -6.03 6.39
C GLY A 352 -14.33 -6.52 7.17
N LEU A 353 -13.27 -5.72 7.27
CA LEU A 353 -12.05 -6.06 8.00
C LEU A 353 -12.15 -5.66 9.49
N ASP A 354 -11.62 -6.53 10.36
CA ASP A 354 -11.39 -6.22 11.77
C ASP A 354 -10.24 -5.21 11.91
N VAL A 355 -10.52 -4.07 12.52
CA VAL A 355 -9.54 -2.98 12.65
C VAL A 355 -8.91 -2.98 14.04
N MET A 356 -7.57 -2.96 14.08
CA MET A 356 -6.80 -2.71 15.29
C MET A 356 -6.02 -1.40 15.15
N ILE A 357 -6.24 -0.44 16.05
CA ILE A 357 -5.40 0.77 16.11
C ILE A 357 -4.26 0.56 17.10
N SER A 358 -3.04 0.94 16.70
CA SER A 358 -1.83 0.80 17.49
C SER A 358 -1.08 2.13 17.61
N PRO A 359 -1.28 2.90 18.68
CA PRO A 359 -0.45 4.06 18.99
C PRO A 359 1.02 3.62 19.19
N VAL A 360 1.93 4.19 18.41
CA VAL A 360 3.38 3.94 18.43
C VAL A 360 4.11 5.24 18.74
N VAL A 361 5.18 5.16 19.53
CA VAL A 361 6.08 6.30 19.77
C VAL A 361 7.35 6.10 18.97
N ILE A 362 7.73 7.11 18.20
CA ILE A 362 8.99 7.18 17.45
C ILE A 362 9.93 8.14 18.18
N MET A 363 11.15 7.70 18.46
CA MET A 363 12.14 8.55 19.13
C MET A 363 12.84 9.47 18.10
N GLY A 364 12.84 10.78 18.34
CA GLY A 364 13.28 11.80 17.38
C GLY A 364 14.72 12.30 17.55
N GLN A 365 15.50 11.74 18.46
CA GLN A 365 16.89 12.15 18.73
C GLN A 365 17.78 11.90 17.50
N ILE A 366 18.68 12.84 17.21
CA ILE A 366 19.73 12.71 16.18
C ILE A 366 21.11 12.77 16.84
N ALA A 367 22.18 12.47 16.10
CA ALA A 367 23.53 12.62 16.63
C ALA A 367 23.80 14.08 17.05
N GLY A 368 24.44 14.30 18.20
CA GLY A 368 24.65 15.65 18.75
C GLY A 368 23.44 16.26 19.45
N ASN A 369 22.47 15.44 19.90
CA ASN A 369 21.34 15.86 20.73
C ASN A 369 21.73 16.34 22.15
N GLY A 370 22.89 15.95 22.68
CA GLY A 370 23.40 16.36 23.98
C GLY A 370 22.59 15.89 25.19
N LEU A 371 21.62 14.99 25.02
CA LEU A 371 20.80 14.47 26.10
C LEU A 371 21.56 13.40 26.89
N PRO A 372 21.58 13.46 28.23
CA PRO A 372 22.19 12.41 29.05
C PRO A 372 21.59 11.03 28.75
N ASP A 373 22.45 10.04 28.50
CA ASP A 373 22.02 8.66 28.27
C ASP A 373 21.74 7.95 29.61
N PRO A 374 20.51 7.48 29.85
CA PRO A 374 20.21 6.72 31.07
C PRO A 374 20.98 5.40 31.18
N TYR A 375 21.65 4.93 30.12
CA TYR A 375 22.47 3.70 30.10
C TYR A 375 23.97 3.95 30.28
N GLY A 376 24.37 5.13 30.76
CA GLY A 376 25.73 5.40 31.22
C GLY A 376 26.72 5.84 30.14
N THR A 377 26.28 6.10 28.91
CA THR A 377 27.08 6.84 27.94
C THR A 377 26.91 8.36 28.15
N THR A 378 27.66 9.17 27.41
CA THR A 378 27.58 10.64 27.51
C THR A 378 26.33 11.22 26.83
N GLU A 379 25.76 10.52 25.85
CA GLU A 379 24.72 11.04 24.98
C GLU A 379 23.79 9.94 24.49
N GLN A 380 22.48 10.23 24.39
CA GLN A 380 21.52 9.30 23.81
C GLN A 380 21.84 9.01 22.33
N ALA A 381 21.75 7.74 21.94
CA ALA A 381 21.95 7.33 20.55
C ALA A 381 20.95 8.00 19.60
N ALA A 382 21.33 8.19 18.33
CA ALA A 382 20.42 8.67 17.29
C ALA A 382 19.32 7.63 17.01
N LEU A 383 18.09 8.11 16.83
CA LEU A 383 16.86 7.35 16.55
C LEU A 383 16.75 6.07 17.41
N PRO A 384 16.83 6.20 18.74
CA PRO A 384 16.89 5.04 19.61
C PRO A 384 15.55 4.29 19.58
N TRP A 385 15.58 2.99 19.81
CA TRP A 385 14.34 2.24 20.00
C TRP A 385 13.60 2.72 21.25
N VAL A 386 12.28 2.97 21.15
CA VAL A 386 11.43 3.42 22.28
C VAL A 386 11.49 2.48 23.48
N GLY A 387 11.74 1.18 23.26
CA GLY A 387 11.91 0.24 24.36
C GLY A 387 13.11 0.50 25.25
N ARG A 388 14.00 1.43 24.89
CA ARG A 388 15.05 1.94 25.75
C ARG A 388 14.57 3.04 26.70
N THR A 389 13.36 3.58 26.57
CA THR A 389 12.87 4.59 27.51
C THR A 389 12.79 4.01 28.93
N THR A 390 13.40 4.69 29.90
CA THR A 390 13.55 4.23 31.29
C THR A 390 13.65 5.41 32.25
N LEU A 391 14.07 5.20 33.50
CA LEU A 391 14.28 6.28 34.48
C LEU A 391 15.44 7.22 34.07
N SER A 392 15.67 8.27 34.85
CA SER A 392 16.81 9.19 34.69
C SER A 392 18.16 8.47 34.62
N LEU A 393 18.26 7.31 35.27
CA LEU A 393 19.32 6.33 35.07
C LEU A 393 18.70 4.93 35.15
N ALA A 394 19.04 4.06 34.20
CA ALA A 394 18.38 2.77 34.02
C ALA A 394 18.53 1.86 35.27
N PRO A 395 17.55 0.99 35.56
CA PRO A 395 17.69 0.00 36.62
C PRO A 395 19.00 -0.79 36.53
N GLY A 396 19.68 -0.96 37.67
CA GLY A 396 20.97 -1.65 37.75
C GLY A 396 22.21 -0.75 37.64
N PHE A 397 22.03 0.53 37.33
CA PHE A 397 23.11 1.53 37.40
C PHE A 397 23.14 2.21 38.77
N ASP A 398 24.33 2.60 39.20
CA ASP A 398 24.54 3.26 40.49
C ASP A 398 23.89 4.65 40.51
N GLY A 399 23.09 4.94 41.54
CA GLY A 399 22.26 6.15 41.60
C GLY A 399 20.95 6.09 40.81
N SER A 400 20.57 4.93 40.25
CA SER A 400 19.25 4.75 39.64
C SER A 400 18.11 4.99 40.65
N PRO A 401 17.02 5.71 40.27
CA PRO A 401 15.85 5.85 41.13
C PRO A 401 15.02 4.57 41.28
N ASP A 402 15.37 3.47 40.62
CA ASP A 402 14.62 2.21 40.64
C ASP A 402 14.41 1.70 42.08
N GLY A 403 13.19 1.28 42.40
CA GLY A 403 12.77 0.85 43.73
C GLY A 403 12.45 1.97 44.72
N THR A 404 12.37 3.23 44.25
CA THR A 404 12.11 4.40 45.11
C THR A 404 10.87 5.17 44.69
N ALA A 405 10.39 6.08 45.54
CA ALA A 405 9.31 7.02 45.19
C ALA A 405 9.69 7.97 44.04
N GLY A 406 10.99 8.15 43.78
CA GLY A 406 11.48 8.90 42.62
C GLY A 406 11.14 8.21 41.29
N ALA A 407 11.18 6.87 41.25
CA ALA A 407 10.74 6.12 40.08
C ALA A 407 9.23 6.29 39.83
N ASP A 408 8.42 6.27 40.90
CA ASP A 408 6.98 6.52 40.79
C ASP A 408 6.69 7.90 40.19
N ALA A 409 7.39 8.93 40.66
CA ALA A 409 7.22 10.30 40.17
C ALA A 409 7.62 10.46 38.69
N GLN A 410 8.72 9.83 38.26
CA GLN A 410 9.16 9.90 36.86
C GLN A 410 8.21 9.16 35.91
N VAL A 411 7.70 8.00 36.32
CA VAL A 411 6.68 7.27 35.53
C VAL A 411 5.37 8.05 35.51
N ALA A 412 4.96 8.68 36.61
CA ALA A 412 3.78 9.55 36.64
C ALA A 412 3.92 10.75 35.68
N ALA A 413 5.10 11.36 35.60
CA ALA A 413 5.39 12.45 34.66
C ALA A 413 5.29 11.99 33.19
N PHE A 414 5.84 10.81 32.86
CA PHE A 414 5.71 10.21 31.52
C PHE A 414 4.25 9.96 31.12
N MET A 415 3.48 9.40 32.06
CA MET A 415 2.08 9.08 31.83
C MET A 415 1.22 10.34 31.72
N GLY A 416 1.53 11.40 32.48
CA GLY A 416 0.74 12.63 32.54
C GLY A 416 -0.59 12.46 33.26
N GLN A 417 -1.41 13.51 33.20
CA GLN A 417 -2.65 13.64 33.96
C GLN A 417 -3.91 13.61 33.08
N ALA A 418 -3.79 13.48 31.76
CA ALA A 418 -4.94 13.42 30.86
C ALA A 418 -5.99 12.38 31.31
N GLY A 419 -7.20 12.87 31.48
CA GLY A 419 -8.40 12.11 31.79
C GLY A 419 -9.28 11.89 30.55
N ARG A 420 -10.24 10.97 30.67
CA ARG A 420 -11.22 10.69 29.60
C ARG A 420 -12.13 11.87 29.28
N SER A 421 -12.40 12.72 30.26
CA SER A 421 -13.27 13.90 30.11
C SER A 421 -12.58 15.08 29.44
N ASP A 422 -11.26 14.98 29.19
CA ASP A 422 -10.48 16.07 28.62
C ASP A 422 -10.53 16.08 27.08
N PHE A 423 -11.34 15.21 26.48
CA PHE A 423 -11.47 15.05 25.04
C PHE A 423 -12.91 15.28 24.59
N ASP A 424 -13.08 16.32 23.77
CA ASP A 424 -14.36 16.68 23.17
C ASP A 424 -14.44 16.13 21.74
N ILE A 425 -15.52 15.40 21.45
CA ILE A 425 -15.79 14.84 20.12
C ILE A 425 -16.83 15.70 19.41
N ALA A 426 -16.48 16.20 18.22
CA ALA A 426 -17.39 16.93 17.33
C ALA A 426 -17.41 16.25 15.95
N GLY A 427 -18.42 15.43 15.71
CA GLY A 427 -18.48 14.57 14.52
C GLY A 427 -17.33 13.58 14.53
N THR A 428 -16.43 13.68 13.55
CA THR A 428 -15.22 12.85 13.42
C THR A 428 -13.95 13.52 13.95
N THR A 429 -14.07 14.70 14.56
CA THR A 429 -12.92 15.45 15.10
C THR A 429 -12.84 15.30 16.61
N VAL A 430 -11.61 15.30 17.14
CA VAL A 430 -11.32 15.21 18.58
C VAL A 430 -10.42 16.36 18.98
N ALA A 431 -10.87 17.14 19.97
CA ALA A 431 -10.10 18.21 20.57
C ALA A 431 -9.75 17.88 22.02
N TYR A 432 -8.54 18.24 22.45
CA TYR A 432 -8.11 18.07 23.83
C TYR A 432 -8.20 19.40 24.58
N THR A 433 -8.88 19.41 25.72
CA THR A 433 -9.16 20.60 26.54
C THR A 433 -8.59 20.51 27.96
N GLY A 434 -7.87 19.43 28.28
CA GLY A 434 -7.20 19.24 29.56
C GLY A 434 -5.95 20.10 29.76
N ALA A 435 -5.16 19.76 30.78
CA ALA A 435 -3.92 20.46 31.08
C ALA A 435 -2.95 20.46 29.90
N ALA A 436 -2.23 21.56 29.68
CA ALA A 436 -1.22 21.65 28.62
C ALA A 436 -0.04 20.69 28.90
N GLU A 437 -0.12 19.48 28.35
CA GLU A 437 0.85 18.40 28.55
C GLU A 437 1.12 17.62 27.26
N ASN A 438 2.32 17.05 27.16
CA ASN A 438 2.74 16.18 26.07
C ASN A 438 3.05 14.80 26.64
N SER A 439 2.00 14.07 27.01
CA SER A 439 2.09 12.87 27.83
C SER A 439 1.66 11.60 27.07
N TYR A 440 2.07 10.45 27.60
CA TYR A 440 1.67 9.17 27.04
C TYR A 440 0.16 8.93 27.14
N ARG A 441 -0.49 9.32 28.25
CA ARG A 441 -1.94 9.17 28.38
C ARG A 441 -2.68 10.05 27.40
N ARG A 442 -2.26 11.31 27.21
CA ARG A 442 -2.89 12.20 26.23
C ARG A 442 -2.86 11.60 24.83
N PHE A 443 -1.71 11.09 24.42
CA PHE A 443 -1.53 10.40 23.14
C PHE A 443 -2.48 9.21 22.97
N VAL A 444 -2.50 8.29 23.94
CA VAL A 444 -3.30 7.06 23.82
C VAL A 444 -4.80 7.35 23.91
N LEU A 445 -5.22 8.24 24.82
CA LEU A 445 -6.63 8.60 24.97
C LEU A 445 -7.17 9.37 23.76
N HIS A 446 -6.36 10.25 23.16
CA HIS A 446 -6.73 10.92 21.89
C HIS A 446 -7.17 9.91 20.83
N TYR A 447 -6.33 8.91 20.56
CA TYR A 447 -6.67 7.89 19.56
C TYR A 447 -7.82 6.99 20.00
N ALA A 448 -8.03 6.74 21.28
CA ALA A 448 -9.21 6.01 21.75
C ALA A 448 -10.50 6.80 21.44
N HIS A 449 -10.52 8.11 21.69
CA HIS A 449 -11.64 8.98 21.32
C HIS A 449 -11.81 9.08 19.80
N LEU A 450 -10.72 9.17 19.04
CA LEU A 450 -10.77 9.22 17.58
C LEU A 450 -11.34 7.93 16.98
N CYS A 451 -10.96 6.77 17.53
CA CYS A 451 -11.54 5.48 17.17
C CYS A 451 -13.04 5.44 17.46
N ALA A 452 -13.49 5.95 18.61
CA ALA A 452 -14.91 6.05 18.93
C ALA A 452 -15.65 6.97 17.93
N ALA A 453 -15.07 8.12 17.59
CA ALA A 453 -15.60 9.06 16.61
C ALA A 453 -15.69 8.48 15.19
N ALA A 454 -14.77 7.58 14.82
CA ALA A 454 -14.79 6.81 13.57
C ALA A 454 -15.80 5.63 13.58
N GLY A 455 -16.61 5.49 14.63
CA GLY A 455 -17.60 4.42 14.78
C GLY A 455 -17.08 3.14 15.43
N GLY A 456 -15.91 3.19 16.10
CA GLY A 456 -15.32 2.09 16.86
C GLY A 456 -14.40 1.18 16.04
N VAL A 457 -13.60 0.39 16.75
CA VAL A 457 -12.61 -0.56 16.22
C VAL A 457 -12.71 -1.92 16.92
N SER A 458 -12.28 -3.00 16.27
CA SER A 458 -12.32 -4.37 16.82
C SER A 458 -11.29 -4.56 17.94
N ALA A 459 -10.14 -3.89 17.84
CA ALA A 459 -9.13 -3.89 18.88
C ALA A 459 -8.36 -2.56 19.00
N PHE A 460 -7.75 -2.34 20.16
CA PHE A 460 -6.94 -1.16 20.43
C PHE A 460 -5.70 -1.53 21.26
N CYS A 461 -4.52 -1.15 20.77
CA CYS A 461 -3.26 -1.32 21.50
C CYS A 461 -3.07 -0.18 22.49
N ILE A 462 -2.88 -0.46 23.78
CA ILE A 462 -2.58 0.58 24.77
C ILE A 462 -1.09 0.86 24.92
N GLY A 463 -0.24 0.10 24.21
CA GLY A 463 1.18 0.39 24.12
C GLY A 463 1.99 -0.64 23.36
N THR A 464 3.05 -0.14 22.73
CA THR A 464 3.96 -0.89 21.89
C THR A 464 5.39 -0.65 22.35
N ASP A 465 6.14 -1.73 22.57
CA ASP A 465 7.58 -1.69 22.85
C ASP A 465 8.00 -0.89 24.09
N LEU A 466 7.20 -0.91 25.17
CA LEU A 466 7.54 -0.23 26.43
C LEU A 466 8.45 -1.08 27.35
N ALA A 467 9.46 -1.73 26.75
CA ALA A 467 10.28 -2.76 27.39
C ALA A 467 11.13 -2.23 28.55
N GLY A 468 11.65 -1.01 28.47
CA GLY A 468 12.43 -0.37 29.54
C GLY A 468 11.59 0.25 30.65
N LEU A 469 10.28 0.43 30.43
CA LEU A 469 9.36 1.06 31.38
C LEU A 469 8.62 0.03 32.26
N THR A 470 8.14 -1.05 31.66
CA THR A 470 7.35 -2.07 32.38
C THR A 470 8.07 -2.78 33.54
N PRO A 471 9.40 -2.99 33.50
CA PRO A 471 10.13 -3.60 34.61
C PRO A 471 10.50 -2.64 35.75
N ILE A 472 10.27 -1.32 35.60
CA ILE A 472 10.63 -0.32 36.62
C ILE A 472 9.91 -0.63 37.92
N ARG A 473 10.65 -0.64 39.03
CA ARG A 473 10.12 -0.77 40.38
C ARG A 473 9.94 0.61 41.01
N GLY A 474 8.79 0.83 41.62
CA GLY A 474 8.49 2.01 42.43
C GLY A 474 8.80 1.79 43.91
N ALA A 475 8.36 2.71 44.76
CA ALA A 475 8.39 2.51 46.21
C ALA A 475 7.57 1.28 46.63
N SER A 476 6.48 1.00 45.89
CA SER A 476 5.67 -0.20 46.06
C SER A 476 5.18 -0.73 44.71
N GLY A 477 5.78 -1.84 44.24
CA GLY A 477 5.36 -2.53 43.02
C GLY A 477 5.93 -1.93 41.74
N PHE A 478 5.17 -2.02 40.64
CA PHE A 478 5.60 -1.62 39.29
C PHE A 478 4.71 -0.47 38.76
N PRO A 479 5.14 0.81 38.90
CA PRO A 479 4.31 1.97 38.60
C PRO A 479 3.79 1.99 37.15
N MET A 480 4.64 1.62 36.18
CA MET A 480 4.23 1.60 34.78
C MET A 480 3.12 0.58 34.52
N VAL A 481 3.23 -0.61 35.11
CA VAL A 481 2.20 -1.65 34.96
C VAL A 481 0.88 -1.20 35.59
N ALA A 482 0.93 -0.56 36.76
CA ALA A 482 -0.26 0.01 37.39
C ALA A 482 -0.90 1.09 36.50
N ALA A 483 -0.11 2.00 35.93
CA ALA A 483 -0.59 3.05 35.05
C ALA A 483 -1.19 2.51 33.74
N LEU A 484 -0.57 1.49 33.12
CA LEU A 484 -1.10 0.82 31.93
C LEU A 484 -2.42 0.10 32.21
N ARG A 485 -2.58 -0.51 33.39
CA ARG A 485 -3.86 -1.12 33.81
C ARG A 485 -4.96 -0.07 33.95
N ALA A 486 -4.65 1.10 34.52
CA ALA A 486 -5.60 2.20 34.62
C ALA A 486 -5.96 2.75 33.23
N LEU A 487 -4.97 2.97 32.36
CA LEU A 487 -5.17 3.39 30.98
C LEU A 487 -6.03 2.39 30.18
N ALA A 488 -5.81 1.08 30.36
CA ALA A 488 -6.65 0.05 29.74
C ALA A 488 -8.11 0.16 30.17
N ALA A 489 -8.36 0.40 31.46
CA ALA A 489 -9.70 0.58 31.98
C ALA A 489 -10.37 1.83 31.39
N ASP A 490 -9.63 2.93 31.26
CA ASP A 490 -10.12 4.15 30.65
C ASP A 490 -10.46 3.96 29.16
N VAL A 491 -9.54 3.37 28.39
CA VAL A 491 -9.76 3.07 26.96
C VAL A 491 -10.98 2.18 26.76
N ARG A 492 -11.19 1.18 27.62
CA ARG A 492 -12.39 0.32 27.58
C ARG A 492 -13.67 1.10 27.83
N GLN A 493 -13.64 2.10 28.71
CA GLN A 493 -14.81 2.94 28.97
C GLN A 493 -15.12 3.88 27.80
N ILE A 494 -14.12 4.25 27.00
CA ILE A 494 -14.30 5.05 25.77
C ILE A 494 -14.83 4.19 24.62
N LEU A 495 -14.20 3.05 24.35
CA LEU A 495 -14.51 2.21 23.19
C LEU A 495 -15.67 1.23 23.40
N GLY A 496 -16.12 1.03 24.63
CA GLY A 496 -17.18 0.09 24.98
C GLY A 496 -16.69 -1.34 25.20
N GLY A 497 -17.64 -2.23 25.52
CA GLY A 497 -17.36 -3.62 25.91
C GLY A 497 -16.98 -4.57 24.77
N ASP A 498 -17.29 -4.19 23.53
CA ASP A 498 -17.11 -5.04 22.34
C ASP A 498 -15.68 -4.94 21.76
N ALA A 499 -14.99 -3.82 21.99
CA ALA A 499 -13.61 -3.62 21.57
C ALA A 499 -12.62 -4.36 22.48
N ARG A 500 -11.65 -5.06 21.89
CA ARG A 500 -10.59 -5.77 22.64
C ARG A 500 -9.41 -4.84 22.90
N SER A 501 -8.87 -4.83 24.11
CA SER A 501 -7.64 -4.10 24.42
C SER A 501 -6.42 -5.04 24.46
N ALA A 502 -5.31 -4.62 23.87
CA ALA A 502 -4.07 -5.41 23.84
C ALA A 502 -2.84 -4.54 24.15
N MET A 503 -1.71 -5.17 24.47
CA MET A 503 -0.40 -4.54 24.54
C MET A 503 0.58 -5.34 23.67
N GLN A 504 1.39 -4.64 22.87
CA GLN A 504 2.37 -5.27 21.99
C GLN A 504 3.77 -5.19 22.62
N ARG A 505 4.47 -6.32 22.70
CA ARG A 505 5.84 -6.40 23.21
C ARG A 505 6.76 -7.06 22.19
N THR A 506 7.90 -6.43 21.94
CA THR A 506 9.04 -7.08 21.26
C THR A 506 10.10 -7.43 22.32
N GLY A 507 10.61 -8.66 22.31
CA GLY A 507 11.58 -9.16 23.30
C GLY A 507 12.90 -9.62 22.65
N PRO A 508 14.06 -9.48 23.30
CA PRO A 508 15.35 -9.90 22.77
C PRO A 508 15.65 -11.41 22.87
N ASN A 509 14.78 -12.21 23.53
CA ASN A 509 14.99 -13.64 23.72
C ASN A 509 13.92 -14.47 23.01
N ILE A 510 14.10 -14.66 21.71
CA ILE A 510 13.68 -15.86 20.97
C ILE A 510 14.88 -16.24 20.11
N THR A 511 15.38 -17.45 20.32
CA THR A 511 16.67 -17.99 19.83
C THR A 511 16.94 -17.79 18.34
N GLY A 512 18.10 -17.19 18.01
CA GLY A 512 18.79 -17.33 16.72
C GLY A 512 19.22 -16.01 16.05
N CYS A 513 20.53 -15.72 16.04
CA CYS A 513 21.15 -14.60 15.33
C CYS A 513 20.81 -14.52 13.83
N SER A 514 20.45 -13.34 13.30
CA SER A 514 21.24 -12.56 12.31
C SER A 514 20.50 -11.26 11.86
N PRO A 515 21.18 -10.30 11.20
CA PRO A 515 20.84 -8.88 11.21
C PRO A 515 19.66 -8.51 10.30
N TRP A 516 18.93 -7.47 10.69
CA TRP A 516 17.87 -6.82 9.92
C TRP A 516 16.84 -7.78 9.29
N GLY A 517 16.01 -8.37 10.14
CA GLY A 517 14.84 -9.12 9.69
C GLY A 517 14.30 -9.98 10.82
N GLN A 518 13.00 -9.87 11.07
CA GLN A 518 12.24 -10.60 12.08
C GLN A 518 12.30 -10.01 13.51
N MET A 519 11.58 -8.90 13.72
CA MET A 519 10.96 -8.64 15.02
C MET A 519 9.70 -9.52 15.13
N THR A 520 9.77 -10.64 15.84
CA THR A 520 8.56 -11.38 16.23
C THR A 520 7.83 -10.54 17.29
N ARG A 521 6.84 -9.78 16.86
CA ARG A 521 5.97 -9.00 17.75
C ARG A 521 4.99 -9.94 18.43
N SER A 522 5.07 -10.06 19.75
CA SER A 522 4.11 -10.84 20.52
C SER A 522 3.01 -9.90 21.03
N PHE A 523 1.75 -10.20 20.74
CA PHE A 523 0.61 -9.48 21.30
C PHE A 523 0.22 -10.13 22.62
N ILE A 524 0.32 -9.38 23.72
CA ILE A 524 -0.34 -9.75 24.97
C ILE A 524 -1.78 -9.22 24.85
N LEU A 525 -2.66 -10.06 24.31
CA LEU A 525 -4.10 -9.82 24.33
C LEU A 525 -4.61 -10.04 25.75
N ILE A 526 -5.02 -8.95 26.41
CA ILE A 526 -5.65 -9.01 27.71
C ILE A 526 -7.15 -9.27 27.48
N ARG A 527 -7.54 -10.55 27.33
CA ARG A 527 -8.96 -10.96 27.33
C ARG A 527 -9.43 -11.21 28.77
N PHE A 528 -10.52 -10.55 29.19
CA PHE A 528 -11.21 -10.86 30.44
C PHE A 528 -12.70 -11.20 30.17
N GLY A 529 -13.01 -12.49 29.97
CA GLY A 529 -14.36 -13.10 29.83
C GLY A 529 -14.34 -14.53 29.19
N PRO A 530 -15.20 -15.52 29.60
CA PRO A 530 -15.07 -16.95 29.22
C PRO A 530 -15.77 -17.37 27.88
N PRO A 531 -15.53 -18.60 27.34
CA PRO A 531 -15.21 -18.89 25.91
C PRO A 531 -16.26 -19.81 25.18
N PRO A 532 -16.08 -20.38 23.94
CA PRO A 532 -14.98 -21.27 23.43
C PRO A 532 -14.48 -20.89 21.98
N ARG A 533 -13.47 -21.44 21.28
CA ARG A 533 -12.64 -22.67 21.31
C ARG A 533 -11.17 -22.33 20.96
N LEU A 534 -10.24 -23.10 21.54
CA LEU A 534 -8.82 -23.14 21.20
C LEU A 534 -8.61 -23.73 19.80
N ILE A 535 -7.72 -23.15 19.00
CA ILE A 535 -6.90 -23.89 18.03
C ILE A 535 -5.45 -23.44 18.28
N LEU A 536 -4.56 -24.43 18.39
CA LEU A 536 -3.15 -24.35 18.76
C LEU A 536 -2.33 -23.37 17.92
#